data_AF-A0A0R2Q2F1-F1
#
_entry.id   AF-A0A0R2Q2F1-F1
#
_cell.length_a   1.000
_cell.length_b   1.000
_cell.length_c   1.000
_cell.angle_alpha   90.00
_cell.angle_beta   90.00
_cell.angle_gamma   90.00
#
_symmetry.space_group_name_H-M   'P 1'
#
loop_
_entity.id
_entity.type
_entity.pdbx_description
1 polymer ?
#
loop_
_entity_poly.entity_id
_entity_poly.type
_entity_poly.pdbx_seq_one_letter_code
_entity_poly.pdbx_strand_id
1 'polypeptide(L)'
;MNAPAKKLGTVGMLWRLLPRKSRLAMPVLMLMVLLGTFIEALGIGLVIPVMTTISKGGTGSSSSILQPIFDALGIRSVSTMVGASVLLLGAAFLVKNVYMLGLGWRQARFSNAVSQYLASTLFKSFLRRTVYVSLAAKFI
;
A
#
# COMPACT_ATOMS: atom_id res chain seq x y z
N MET A 1 28.78 -10.16 -39.65
CA MET A 1 27.33 -10.33 -39.36
C MET A 1 27.04 -9.80 -37.97
N ASN A 2 26.53 -8.56 -37.84
CA ASN A 2 26.20 -7.96 -36.55
C ASN A 2 24.80 -8.39 -36.13
N ALA A 3 24.69 -9.09 -35.01
CA ALA A 3 23.41 -9.50 -34.45
C ALA A 3 22.57 -8.26 -34.08
N PRO A 4 21.27 -8.22 -34.44
CA PRO A 4 20.42 -7.08 -34.12
C PRO A 4 20.24 -6.99 -32.61
N ALA A 5 20.66 -5.87 -32.02
CA ALA A 5 20.41 -5.57 -30.61
C ALA A 5 18.90 -5.61 -30.36
N LYS A 6 18.45 -6.65 -29.65
CA LYS A 6 17.04 -6.85 -29.28
C LYS A 6 16.58 -5.61 -28.51
N LYS A 7 15.74 -4.76 -29.13
CA LYS A 7 15.09 -3.61 -28.49
C LYS A 7 14.20 -4.16 -27.37
N LEU A 8 14.73 -4.24 -26.15
CA LEU A 8 13.95 -4.53 -24.96
C LEU A 8 12.98 -3.36 -24.78
N GLY A 9 11.68 -3.64 -24.69
CA GLY A 9 10.70 -2.62 -24.30
C GLY A 9 11.10 -1.98 -22.97
N THR A 10 10.83 -0.70 -22.80
CA THR A 10 11.23 0.13 -21.65
C THR A 10 11.00 -0.55 -20.30
N VAL A 11 9.91 -1.32 -20.19
CA VAL A 11 9.55 -2.15 -19.03
C VAL A 11 10.58 -3.24 -18.72
N GLY A 12 11.09 -3.94 -19.74
CA GLY A 12 12.12 -4.98 -19.59
C GLY A 12 13.48 -4.42 -19.16
N MET A 13 13.77 -3.17 -19.51
CA MET A 13 14.98 -2.46 -19.09
C MET A 13 14.89 -2.05 -17.62
N LEU A 14 13.75 -1.50 -17.20
CA LEU A 14 13.41 -1.23 -15.79
C LEU A 14 13.51 -2.48 -14.91
N TRP A 15 13.00 -3.62 -15.40
CA TRP A 15 13.07 -4.89 -14.68
C TRP A 15 14.49 -5.44 -14.48
N ARG A 16 15.42 -5.09 -15.38
CA ARG A 16 16.84 -5.47 -15.30
C ARG A 16 17.66 -4.54 -14.41
N LEU A 17 17.24 -3.28 -14.26
CA LEU A 17 17.86 -2.29 -13.38
C LEU A 17 17.51 -2.51 -11.90
N LEU A 18 16.48 -3.30 -11.59
CA LEU A 18 16.07 -3.54 -10.21
C LEU A 18 17.01 -4.55 -9.51
N PRO A 19 17.56 -4.22 -8.32
CA PRO A 19 18.47 -5.10 -7.59
C PRO A 19 17.81 -6.43 -7.21
N ARG A 20 18.56 -7.54 -7.27
CA ARG A 20 18.06 -8.90 -6.95
C ARG A 20 17.44 -8.99 -5.55
N LYS A 21 17.91 -8.21 -4.58
CA LYS A 21 17.34 -8.11 -3.22
C LYS A 21 15.95 -7.45 -3.18
N SER A 22 15.63 -6.50 -4.07
CA SER A 22 14.29 -5.89 -4.17
C SER A 22 13.26 -6.81 -4.81
N ARG A 23 13.69 -7.76 -5.66
CA ARG A 23 12.76 -8.65 -6.39
C ARG A 23 11.92 -9.55 -5.49
N LEU A 24 12.45 -9.97 -4.33
CA LEU A 24 11.70 -10.78 -3.37
C LEU A 24 10.78 -9.93 -2.47
N ALA A 25 11.17 -8.67 -2.20
CA ALA A 25 10.36 -7.75 -1.41
C ALA A 25 9.16 -7.20 -2.19
N MET A 26 9.26 -7.12 -3.52
CA MET A 26 8.24 -6.57 -4.41
C MET A 26 6.90 -7.32 -4.39
N PRO A 27 6.85 -8.67 -4.55
CA PRO A 27 5.59 -9.40 -4.50
C PRO A 27 4.96 -9.37 -3.11
N VAL A 28 5.78 -9.38 -2.05
CA VAL A 28 5.30 -9.23 -0.66
C VAL A 28 4.64 -7.87 -0.47
N LEU A 29 5.29 -6.80 -0.95
CA LEU A 29 4.73 -5.45 -0.87
C LEU A 29 3.43 -5.32 -1.68
N MET A 30 3.37 -5.89 -2.89
CA MET A 30 2.14 -5.92 -3.68
C MET A 30 1.01 -6.62 -2.94
N LEU A 31 1.28 -7.78 -2.32
CA LEU A 31 0.26 -8.50 -1.55
C LEU A 31 -0.23 -7.67 -0.35
N MET A 32 0.69 -7.00 0.36
CA MET A 32 0.33 -6.10 1.46
C MET A 32 -0.50 -4.90 0.98
N VAL A 33 -0.21 -4.36 -0.21
CA VAL A 33 -1.02 -3.29 -0.83
C VAL A 33 -2.42 -3.79 -1.14
N LEU A 34 -2.54 -4.95 -1.78
CA LEU A 34 -3.83 -5.54 -2.11
C LEU A 34 -4.68 -5.79 -0.86
N LEU A 35 -4.07 -6.38 0.18
CA LEU A 35 -4.73 -6.55 1.47
C LEU A 35 -5.12 -5.21 2.09
N GLY A 36 -4.26 -4.19 1.97
CA GLY A 36 -4.54 -2.84 2.44
C GLY A 36 -5.75 -2.21 1.77
N THR A 37 -5.86 -2.32 0.44
CA THR A 37 -7.01 -1.83 -0.31
C THR A 37 -8.31 -2.54 0.08
N PHE A 38 -8.24 -3.83 0.39
CA PHE A 38 -9.40 -4.58 0.87
C PHE A 38 -9.86 -4.09 2.26
N ILE A 39 -8.93 -3.94 3.20
CA ILE A 39 -9.20 -3.37 4.54
C ILE A 39 -9.77 -1.94 4.40
N GLU A 40 -9.24 -1.16 3.46
CA GLU A 40 -9.69 0.20 3.20
C GLU A 40 -11.14 0.25 2.73
N ALA A 41 -11.49 -0.61 1.75
CA ALA A 41 -12.82 -0.77 1.22
C ALA A 41 -13.81 -1.26 2.29
N LEU A 42 -13.42 -2.23 3.12
CA LEU A 42 -14.23 -2.70 4.25
C LEU A 42 -14.49 -1.57 5.25
N GLY A 43 -13.47 -0.76 5.58
CA GLY A 43 -13.62 0.37 6.49
C GLY A 43 -14.62 1.42 5.98
N ILE A 44 -14.65 1.70 4.67
CA ILE A 44 -15.64 2.60 4.06
C ILE A 44 -17.02 1.92 4.04
N GLY A 45 -17.08 0.63 3.74
CA GLY A 45 -18.31 -0.16 3.73
C GLY A 45 -19.02 -0.22 5.09
N LEU A 46 -18.27 -0.17 6.20
CA LEU A 46 -18.82 -0.12 7.55
C LEU A 46 -19.49 1.22 7.92
N VAL A 47 -19.24 2.29 7.17
CA VAL A 47 -19.86 3.61 7.45
C VAL A 47 -21.36 3.56 7.22
N ILE A 48 -21.83 2.91 6.15
CA ILE A 48 -23.26 2.82 5.81
C ILE A 48 -24.08 2.19 6.95
N PRO A 49 -23.79 0.97 7.45
CA PRO A 49 -24.58 0.35 8.51
C PRO A 49 -24.51 1.12 9.85
N VAL A 50 -23.42 1.83 10.12
CA VAL A 50 -23.34 2.70 11.30
C VAL A 50 -24.24 3.92 11.13
N MET A 51 -24.21 4.57 9.96
CA MET A 51 -25.06 5.73 9.66
C MET A 51 -26.55 5.37 9.67
N THR A 52 -26.93 4.20 9.14
CA THR A 52 -28.34 3.76 9.21
C THR A 52 -28.79 3.50 10.65
N THR A 53 -27.90 2.97 11.51
CA THR A 53 -28.18 2.74 12.93
C THR A 53 -28.36 4.05 13.70
N ILE A 54 -27.54 5.06 13.40
CA ILE A 54 -27.63 6.41 13.99
C ILE A 54 -28.92 7.10 13.54
N SER A 55 -29.18 7.16 12.23
CA SER A 55 -30.30 7.94 11.67
C SER A 55 -31.67 7.37 12.01
N LYS A 56 -31.82 6.05 12.15
CA LYS A 56 -33.10 5.41 12.46
C LYS A 56 -33.36 5.22 13.96
N GLY A 57 -32.56 5.85 14.83
CA GLY A 57 -32.77 5.81 16.28
C GLY A 57 -32.86 4.38 16.81
N GLY A 58 -31.91 3.52 16.45
CA GLY A 58 -31.81 2.16 16.99
C GLY A 58 -33.06 1.28 16.82
N THR A 59 -33.88 1.52 15.80
CA THR A 59 -34.87 0.52 15.41
C THR A 59 -34.12 -0.77 15.07
N GLY A 60 -34.13 -1.70 16.02
CA GLY A 60 -33.65 -3.08 15.91
C GLY A 60 -34.48 -3.87 14.90
N SER A 61 -34.67 -3.29 13.72
CA SER A 61 -35.11 -3.99 12.54
C SER A 61 -34.12 -5.13 12.32
N SER A 62 -34.66 -6.34 12.33
CA SER A 62 -33.99 -7.64 12.31
C SER A 62 -33.09 -7.92 11.09
N SER A 63 -32.69 -6.85 10.38
CA SER A 63 -31.92 -6.86 9.14
C SER A 63 -30.65 -6.00 9.22
N SER A 64 -30.33 -5.39 10.36
CA SER A 64 -29.05 -4.66 10.49
C SER A 64 -27.88 -5.65 10.56
N ILE A 65 -26.92 -5.50 9.66
CA ILE A 65 -25.66 -6.28 9.61
C ILE A 65 -24.91 -6.27 10.96
N LEU A 66 -25.16 -5.28 11.81
CA LEU A 66 -24.51 -5.13 13.13
C LEU A 66 -25.25 -5.86 14.27
N GLN A 67 -26.45 -6.42 14.06
CA GLN A 67 -27.19 -7.16 15.09
C GLN A 67 -26.38 -8.28 15.77
N PRO A 68 -25.64 -9.14 15.06
CA PRO A 68 -24.85 -10.19 15.70
C PRO A 68 -23.82 -9.64 16.68
N ILE A 69 -23.28 -8.45 16.39
CA ILE A 69 -22.30 -7.77 17.24
C ILE A 69 -23.01 -7.19 18.48
N PHE A 70 -24.19 -6.60 18.31
CA PHE A 70 -24.97 -6.09 19.44
C PHE A 70 -25.47 -7.20 20.37
N ASP A 71 -25.92 -8.33 19.81
CA ASP A 71 -26.35 -9.50 20.58
C ASP A 71 -25.19 -10.10 21.36
N ALA A 72 -24.00 -10.22 20.75
CA ALA A 72 -22.79 -10.66 21.44
C ALA A 72 -22.37 -9.71 22.57
N LEU A 73 -22.62 -8.40 22.42
CA LEU A 73 -22.36 -7.40 23.45
C LEU A 73 -23.53 -7.23 24.45
N GLY A 74 -24.64 -7.94 24.28
CA GLY A 74 -25.83 -7.87 25.14
C GLY A 74 -26.59 -6.54 25.08
N ILE A 75 -26.44 -5.76 24.01
CA ILE A 75 -26.95 -4.39 23.92
C ILE A 75 -28.38 -4.39 23.38
N ARG A 76 -29.35 -3.97 24.19
CA ARG A 76 -30.78 -3.92 23.83
C ARG A 76 -31.38 -2.51 23.76
N SER A 77 -30.72 -1.51 24.35
CA SER A 77 -31.22 -0.13 24.34
C SER A 77 -30.71 0.64 23.10
N VAL A 78 -31.62 1.35 22.45
CA VAL A 78 -31.38 2.22 21.29
C VAL A 78 -30.18 3.16 21.51
N SER A 79 -30.15 3.86 22.66
CA SER A 79 -29.09 4.82 22.97
C SER A 79 -27.73 4.15 23.07
N THR A 80 -27.67 2.97 23.70
CA THR A 80 -26.45 2.18 23.81
C THR A 80 -26.01 1.55 22.49
N MET A 81 -26.94 1.21 21.59
CA MET A 81 -26.61 0.71 20.24
C MET A 81 -25.93 1.80 19.39
N VAL A 82 -26.44 3.03 19.46
CA VAL A 82 -25.84 4.18 18.75
C VAL A 82 -24.42 4.46 19.27
N GLY A 83 -24.26 4.53 20.60
CA GLY A 83 -22.94 4.73 21.22
C GLY A 83 -21.95 3.62 20.86
N ALA A 84 -22.38 2.35 20.95
CA ALA A 84 -21.55 1.20 20.58
C ALA A 84 -21.17 1.20 19.09
N SER A 85 -22.07 1.63 18.19
CA SER A 85 -21.79 1.73 16.75
C SER A 85 -20.70 2.76 16.46
N VAL A 86 -20.75 3.92 17.11
CA VAL A 86 -19.73 4.97 16.96
C VAL A 86 -18.38 4.49 17.50
N LEU A 87 -18.37 3.82 18.66
CA LEU A 87 -17.15 3.24 19.22
C LEU A 87 -16.57 2.14 18.33
N LEU A 88 -17.40 1.25 17.80
CA LEU A 88 -17.00 0.20 16.86
C LEU A 88 -16.40 0.81 15.59
N LEU A 89 -17.05 1.85 15.04
CA LEU A 89 -16.53 2.57 13.88
C LEU A 89 -15.17 3.19 14.20
N GLY A 90 -15.05 3.90 15.32
CA GLY A 90 -13.80 4.49 15.78
C GLY A 90 -12.67 3.46 15.93
N ALA A 91 -12.96 2.32 16.54
CA ALA A 91 -12.01 1.22 16.68
C ALA A 91 -11.59 0.64 15.32
N ALA A 92 -12.55 0.41 14.40
CA ALA A 92 -12.26 -0.07 13.05
C ALA A 92 -11.36 0.90 12.27
N PHE A 93 -11.64 2.21 12.35
CA PHE A 93 -10.80 3.25 11.75
C PHE A 93 -9.42 3.31 12.40
N LEU A 94 -9.30 3.14 13.71
CA LEU A 94 -8.02 3.11 14.39
C LEU A 94 -7.15 1.95 13.88
N VAL A 95 -7.70 0.73 13.85
CA VAL A 95 -7.00 -0.46 13.33
C VAL A 95 -6.59 -0.27 11.87
N LYS A 96 -7.50 0.24 11.03
CA LYS A 96 -7.21 0.56 9.62
C LYS A 96 -6.05 1.55 9.50
N ASN A 97 -6.05 2.63 10.28
CA ASN A 97 -5.00 3.65 10.22
C ASN A 97 -3.65 3.11 10.67
N VAL A 98 -3.60 2.31 11.74
CA VAL A 98 -2.35 1.66 12.19
C VAL A 98 -1.79 0.76 11.08
N TYR A 99 -2.64 -0.03 10.43
CA TYR A 99 -2.22 -0.84 9.28
C TYR A 99 -1.69 0.02 8.12
N MET A 100 -2.41 1.08 7.74
CA MET A 100 -2.04 2.00 6.67
C MET A 100 -0.71 2.70 6.93
N LEU A 101 -0.45 3.12 8.18
CA LEU A 101 0.82 3.70 8.58
C LEU A 101 1.97 2.70 8.40
N GLY A 102 1.78 1.45 8.86
CA GLY A 102 2.78 0.39 8.70
C GLY A 102 3.06 0.06 7.22
N LEU A 103 2.01 0.00 6.40
CA LEU A 103 2.12 -0.21 4.96
C LEU A 103 2.87 0.93 4.28
N GLY A 104 2.52 2.18 4.58
CA GLY A 104 3.18 3.39 4.06
C GLY A 104 4.66 3.43 4.42
N TRP A 105 5.02 3.08 5.66
CA TRP A 105 6.42 3.01 6.08
C TRP A 105 7.22 1.97 5.29
N ARG A 106 6.64 0.79 5.03
CA ARG A 106 7.29 -0.24 4.19
C ARG A 106 7.43 0.20 2.73
N GLN A 107 6.42 0.85 2.17
CA GLN A 107 6.47 1.39 0.81
C GLN A 107 7.55 2.47 0.68
N ALA A 108 7.63 3.41 1.63
CA ALA A 108 8.64 4.46 1.66
C ALA A 108 10.05 3.87 1.76
N ARG A 109 10.25 2.88 2.64
CA ARG A 109 11.54 2.19 2.77
C ARG A 109 11.95 1.48 1.48
N PHE A 110 11.01 0.80 0.81
CA PHE A 110 11.28 0.15 -0.47
C PHE A 110 11.62 1.17 -1.57
N SER A 111 10.85 2.25 -1.68
CA SER A 111 11.07 3.33 -2.64
C SER A 111 12.44 4.00 -2.46
N ASN A 112 12.81 4.30 -1.21
CA ASN A 112 14.11 4.87 -0.89
C ASN A 112 15.25 3.91 -1.22
N ALA A 113 15.11 2.62 -0.90
CA ALA A 113 16.12 1.60 -1.22
C ALA A 113 16.35 1.46 -2.74
N VAL A 114 15.28 1.46 -3.53
CA VAL A 114 15.36 1.40 -4.99
C VAL A 114 16.01 2.68 -5.55
N SER A 115 15.59 3.86 -5.07
CA SER A 115 16.15 5.14 -5.50
C SER A 115 17.65 5.26 -5.23
N GLN A 116 18.11 4.87 -4.04
CA GLN A 116 19.53 4.86 -3.67
C GLN A 116 20.35 3.90 -4.55
N TYR A 117 19.80 2.71 -4.82
CA TYR A 117 20.46 1.76 -5.70
C TYR A 117 20.59 2.30 -7.14
N LEU A 118 19.53 2.91 -7.67
CA LEU A 118 19.53 3.43 -9.02
C LEU A 118 20.46 4.65 -9.15
N ALA A 119 20.43 5.57 -8.20
CA ALA A 119 21.31 6.72 -8.14
C ALA A 119 22.80 6.32 -8.12
N SER A 120 23.19 5.38 -7.25
CA SER A 120 24.57 4.90 -7.18
C SER A 120 25.02 4.17 -8.44
N THR A 121 24.13 3.40 -9.06
CA THR A 121 24.42 2.68 -10.32
C THR A 121 24.61 3.64 -11.48
N LEU A 122 23.72 4.63 -11.62
CA LEU A 122 23.81 5.66 -12.65
C LEU A 122 25.08 6.50 -12.45
N PHE A 123 25.34 6.98 -11.24
CA PHE A 123 26.53 7.78 -10.93
C PHE A 123 27.84 7.05 -11.26
N LYS A 124 27.96 5.77 -10.88
CA LYS A 124 29.12 4.94 -11.27
C LYS A 124 29.25 4.80 -12.79
N SER A 125 28.13 4.67 -13.50
CA SER A 125 28.13 4.59 -14.96
C SER A 125 28.56 5.91 -15.62
N PHE A 126 28.08 7.04 -15.10
CA PHE A 126 28.45 8.37 -15.57
C PHE A 126 29.94 8.64 -15.36
N LEU A 127 30.48 8.37 -14.17
CA LEU A 127 31.90 8.57 -13.88
C LEU A 127 32.79 7.73 -14.80
N ARG A 128 32.47 6.45 -15.02
CA ARG A 128 33.23 5.62 -15.96
C ARG A 128 33.20 6.20 -17.37
N ARG A 129 32.03 6.62 -17.86
CA ARG A 129 31.91 7.18 -19.21
C ARG A 129 32.72 8.46 -19.39
N THR A 130 32.70 9.36 -18.41
CA THR A 130 33.50 10.60 -18.45
C THR A 130 35.01 10.31 -18.43
N VAL A 131 35.48 9.35 -17.63
CA VAL A 131 36.90 8.99 -17.58
C VAL A 131 37.40 8.48 -18.93
N TYR A 132 36.64 7.64 -19.62
CA TYR A 132 37.04 7.15 -20.95
C TYR A 132 37.05 8.25 -22.02
N VAL A 133 36.07 9.16 -22.00
CA VAL A 133 36.03 10.29 -22.94
C VAL A 133 37.21 11.25 -22.71
N SER A 134 37.55 11.50 -21.44
CA SER A 134 38.70 12.33 -21.07
C SER A 134 40.05 11.73 -21.46
N LEU A 135 40.22 10.40 -21.36
CA LEU A 135 41.45 9.75 -21.84
C LEU A 135 41.53 9.75 -23.37
N ALA A 136 40.42 9.51 -24.07
CA ALA A 136 40.41 9.51 -25.53
C ALA A 136 40.75 10.90 -26.11
N ALA A 137 40.31 11.98 -25.46
CA ALA A 137 40.61 13.35 -25.85
C ALA A 137 42.06 13.79 -25.57
N LYS A 138 42.84 13.01 -24.80
CA LYS A 138 44.27 13.28 -24.53
C LYS A 138 45.23 12.62 -25.52
N PHE A 139 44.72 11.78 -26.43
CA PHE A 139 45.51 11.05 -27.43
C PHE A 139 45.21 11.48 -28.88
N ILE A 140 44.55 12.62 -29.06
CA ILE A 140 44.32 13.33 -30.33
C ILE A 140 44.96 14.70 -30.19
#